data_AF-A0A2U1TB07-F1
#
_entry.id   AF-A0A2U1TB07-F1
#
_cell.length_a   1.000
_cell.length_b   1.000
_cell.length_c   1.000
_cell.angle_alpha   90.00
_cell.angle_beta   90.00
_cell.angle_gamma   90.00
#
_symmetry.space_group_name_H-M   'P 1'
#
loop_
_entity.id
_entity.type
_entity.pdbx_description
1 polymer ?
#
loop_
_entity_poly.entity_id
_entity_poly.type
_entity_poly.pdbx_seq_one_letter_code
_entity_poly.pdbx_strand_id
1 'polypeptide(L)'
;MPQHSDASPPSLVPELLITDLTTSLRFWVNLCGFEIRYDRPEEGFAYLQLGSAHVMLDQIGLGRDWVTGSLERPLGRGVNFEIAVPSIDSIVEHCAVAGWPLFLEPETRWYRTSDGEIGVRQFLVQDPDGYLLRFTSRVASATP
;
A
#
# COMPACT_ATOMS: atom_id res chain seq x y z
N MET A 1 21.01 21.64 -11.94
CA MET A 1 20.26 20.50 -12.52
C MET A 1 19.75 19.66 -11.36
N PRO A 2 18.47 19.27 -11.29
CA PRO A 2 18.02 18.42 -10.21
C PRO A 2 18.67 17.04 -10.38
N GLN A 3 19.38 16.61 -9.34
CA GLN A 3 20.00 15.29 -9.26
C GLN A 3 18.88 14.23 -9.36
N HIS A 4 18.93 13.40 -10.41
CA HIS A 4 18.15 12.17 -10.44
C HIS A 4 18.66 11.29 -9.30
N SER A 5 17.78 10.93 -8.37
CA SER A 5 18.09 10.02 -7.27
C SER A 5 18.60 8.68 -7.82
N ASP A 6 19.75 8.22 -7.32
CA ASP A 6 20.41 6.93 -7.58
C ASP A 6 19.60 5.69 -7.12
N ALA A 7 18.27 5.76 -7.09
CA ALA A 7 17.43 4.62 -6.78
C ALA A 7 17.19 3.82 -8.06
N SER A 8 17.57 2.53 -8.06
CA SER A 8 17.21 1.60 -9.13
C SER A 8 15.68 1.55 -9.29
N PRO A 9 15.16 1.42 -10.52
CA PRO A 9 13.71 1.34 -10.73
C PRO A 9 13.13 0.12 -10.00
N PRO A 10 11.87 0.19 -9.52
CA PRO A 10 11.24 -0.93 -8.84
C PRO A 10 11.12 -2.13 -9.77
N SER A 11 11.47 -3.31 -9.27
CA SER A 11 11.38 -4.56 -10.05
C SER A 11 9.95 -5.13 -10.13
N LEU A 12 9.04 -4.62 -9.31
CA LEU A 12 7.62 -4.96 -9.31
C LEU A 12 6.80 -3.71 -8.97
N VAL A 13 5.78 -3.41 -9.78
CA VAL A 13 4.82 -2.35 -9.53
C VAL A 13 3.42 -2.91 -9.82
N PRO A 14 2.60 -3.18 -8.79
CA PRO A 14 1.21 -3.52 -8.99
C PRO A 14 0.45 -2.32 -9.59
N GLU A 15 -0.41 -2.59 -10.56
CA GLU A 15 -1.41 -1.64 -11.07
C GLU A 15 -2.78 -2.09 -10.59
N LEU A 16 -3.47 -1.21 -9.85
CA LEU A 16 -4.75 -1.51 -9.21
C LEU A 16 -5.86 -0.76 -9.94
N LEU A 17 -6.80 -1.53 -10.49
CA LEU A 17 -8.03 -0.97 -11.03
C LEU A 17 -8.91 -0.48 -9.88
N ILE A 18 -9.25 0.79 -9.89
CA ILE A 18 -10.01 1.46 -8.83
C ILE A 18 -11.27 2.11 -9.42
N THR A 19 -12.24 2.42 -8.56
CA THR A 19 -13.52 3.00 -9.01
C THR A 19 -13.52 4.53 -9.02
N ASP A 20 -12.77 5.19 -8.15
CA ASP A 20 -12.69 6.65 -8.06
C ASP A 20 -11.32 7.11 -7.57
N LEU A 21 -10.54 7.76 -8.45
CA LEU A 21 -9.17 8.18 -8.17
C LEU A 21 -9.10 9.15 -7.01
N THR A 22 -10.05 10.08 -6.89
CA THR A 22 -10.05 11.06 -5.80
C THR A 22 -10.20 10.38 -4.43
N THR A 23 -11.11 9.43 -4.33
CA THR A 23 -11.34 8.65 -3.10
C THR A 23 -10.15 7.77 -2.77
N SER A 24 -9.55 7.11 -3.77
CA SER A 24 -8.35 6.31 -3.57
C SER A 24 -7.16 7.17 -3.15
N LEU A 25 -6.91 8.33 -3.77
CA LEU A 25 -5.83 9.23 -3.36
C LEU A 25 -6.01 9.73 -1.93
N ARG A 26 -7.23 10.03 -1.48
CA ARG A 26 -7.48 10.37 -0.06
C ARG A 26 -7.05 9.24 0.88
N PHE A 27 -7.28 7.98 0.52
CA PHE A 27 -6.84 6.84 1.32
C PHE A 27 -5.32 6.63 1.24
N TRP A 28 -4.79 6.46 0.03
CA TRP A 28 -3.40 6.09 -0.20
C TRP A 28 -2.42 7.19 0.21
N VAL A 29 -2.71 8.45 -0.13
CA VAL A 29 -1.84 9.59 0.21
C VAL A 29 -2.09 10.05 1.64
N ASN A 30 -3.33 10.42 1.97
CA ASN A 30 -3.57 11.12 3.24
C ASN A 30 -3.57 10.17 4.45
N LEU A 31 -4.07 8.93 4.32
CA LEU A 31 -4.07 7.98 5.43
C LEU A 31 -2.78 7.16 5.47
N CYS A 32 -2.39 6.57 4.33
CA CYS A 32 -1.24 5.66 4.26
C CYS A 32 0.11 6.35 4.06
N GLY A 33 0.13 7.66 3.73
CA GLY A 33 1.36 8.44 3.60
C GLY A 33 2.12 8.23 2.27
N PHE A 34 1.49 7.65 1.24
CA PHE A 34 2.11 7.58 -0.09
C PHE A 34 2.26 8.98 -0.70
N GLU A 35 3.26 9.16 -1.55
CA GLU A 35 3.47 10.36 -2.34
C GLU A 35 3.09 10.10 -3.80
N ILE A 36 2.48 11.08 -4.45
CA ILE A 36 2.26 11.05 -5.90
C ILE A 36 3.59 11.39 -6.58
N ARG A 37 4.10 10.47 -7.39
CA ARG A 37 5.32 10.70 -8.19
C ARG A 37 5.02 11.42 -9.48
N TYR A 38 3.93 11.01 -10.13
CA TYR A 38 3.32 11.68 -11.27
C TYR A 38 1.91 11.12 -11.46
N ASP A 39 1.02 11.90 -12.06
CA ASP A 39 -0.34 11.53 -12.35
C ASP A 39 -0.76 11.96 -13.77
N ARG A 40 -1.88 11.41 -14.22
CA ARG A 40 -2.62 11.83 -15.41
C ARG A 40 -4.09 11.88 -15.03
N PRO A 41 -4.55 12.94 -14.35
CA PRO A 41 -5.91 13.01 -13.81
C PRO A 41 -6.99 12.86 -14.88
N GLU A 42 -6.72 13.32 -16.10
CA GLU A 42 -7.59 13.17 -17.27
C GLU A 42 -7.78 11.71 -17.72
N GLU A 43 -6.84 10.83 -17.39
CA GLU A 43 -6.91 9.39 -17.62
C GLU A 43 -7.36 8.62 -16.37
N GLY A 44 -7.55 9.29 -15.23
CA GLY A 44 -7.84 8.63 -13.97
C GLY A 44 -6.66 7.84 -13.39
N PHE A 45 -5.43 8.23 -13.72
CA PHE A 45 -4.21 7.51 -13.34
C PHE A 45 -3.36 8.27 -12.31
N ALA A 46 -2.78 7.54 -11.35
CA ALA A 46 -1.70 8.06 -10.49
C ALA A 46 -0.63 7.00 -10.19
N TYR A 47 0.63 7.40 -10.23
CA TYR A 47 1.75 6.59 -9.79
C TYR A 47 2.20 7.04 -8.39
N LEU A 48 2.14 6.12 -7.43
CA LEU A 48 2.40 6.40 -6.02
C LEU A 48 3.67 5.70 -5.52
N GLN A 49 4.30 6.30 -4.51
CA GLN A 49 5.47 5.75 -3.83
C GLN A 49 5.42 5.95 -2.32
N LEU A 50 5.82 4.94 -1.55
CA LEU A 50 6.10 5.03 -0.11
C LEU A 50 7.42 4.32 0.17
N GLY A 51 8.49 5.07 0.45
CA GLY A 51 9.83 4.52 0.55
C GLY A 51 10.24 3.86 -0.77
N SER A 52 10.45 2.54 -0.77
CA SER A 52 10.73 1.74 -1.97
C SER A 52 9.53 0.94 -2.47
N ALA A 53 8.33 1.12 -1.90
CA ALA A 53 7.10 0.52 -2.39
C ALA A 53 6.47 1.42 -3.44
N HIS A 54 6.11 0.85 -4.58
CA HIS A 54 5.54 1.55 -5.72
C HIS A 54 4.23 0.88 -6.12
N VAL A 55 3.20 1.68 -6.44
CA VAL A 55 1.89 1.20 -6.88
C VAL A 55 1.30 2.18 -7.88
N MET A 56 0.62 1.68 -8.89
CA MET A 56 -0.20 2.49 -9.81
C MET A 56 -1.68 2.32 -9.46
N LEU A 57 -2.41 3.42 -9.50
CA LEU A 57 -3.87 3.43 -9.44
C LEU A 57 -4.39 3.83 -10.81
N ASP A 58 -5.31 3.04 -11.36
CA ASP A 58 -5.92 3.30 -12.66
C ASP A 58 -7.45 3.19 -12.57
N GLN A 59 -8.16 4.27 -12.93
CA GLN A 59 -9.61 4.33 -12.77
C GLN A 59 -10.33 3.61 -13.90
N ILE A 60 -11.16 2.64 -13.52
CA ILE A 60 -11.92 1.79 -14.43
C ILE A 60 -12.71 2.63 -15.43
N GLY A 61 -12.53 2.32 -16.72
CA GLY A 61 -13.31 2.90 -17.81
C GLY A 61 -12.89 4.29 -18.27
N LEU A 62 -11.81 4.87 -17.73
CA LEU A 62 -11.21 6.11 -18.25
C LEU A 62 -10.01 5.83 -19.16
N GLY A 63 -9.16 4.89 -18.76
CA GLY A 63 -7.98 4.45 -19.49
C GLY A 63 -8.12 3.08 -20.14
N ARG A 64 -7.00 2.36 -20.23
CA ARG A 64 -6.97 0.96 -20.69
C ARG A 64 -7.01 0.04 -19.48
N ASP A 65 -8.13 -0.65 -19.30
CA ASP A 65 -8.26 -1.58 -18.18
C ASP A 65 -7.65 -2.97 -18.47
N TRP A 66 -6.85 -3.49 -17.54
CA TRP A 66 -6.32 -4.86 -17.57
C TRP A 66 -7.27 -5.87 -16.89
N VAL A 67 -8.43 -6.09 -17.48
CA VAL A 67 -9.46 -6.97 -16.92
C VAL A 67 -9.29 -8.41 -17.45
N THR A 68 -8.95 -9.34 -16.56
CA THR A 68 -8.80 -10.77 -16.89
C THR A 68 -10.05 -11.62 -16.55
N GLY A 69 -11.03 -11.03 -15.86
CA GLY A 69 -12.30 -11.64 -15.46
C GLY A 69 -13.23 -10.60 -14.82
N SER A 70 -14.42 -11.03 -14.39
CA SER A 70 -15.39 -10.11 -13.77
C SER A 70 -14.83 -9.38 -12.55
N LEU A 71 -15.01 -8.05 -12.50
CA LEU A 71 -14.61 -7.21 -11.37
C LEU A 71 -15.68 -7.28 -10.28
N GLU A 72 -15.47 -8.13 -9.28
CA GLU A 72 -16.38 -8.30 -8.12
C GLU A 72 -15.75 -7.72 -6.85
N ARG A 73 -16.43 -6.77 -6.21
CA ARG A 73 -15.98 -6.21 -4.92
C ARG A 73 -16.05 -7.24 -3.78
N PRO A 74 -15.15 -7.17 -2.78
CA PRO A 74 -13.95 -6.31 -2.73
C PRO A 74 -12.97 -6.70 -3.84
N LEU A 75 -12.35 -5.71 -4.50
CA LEU A 75 -11.34 -5.98 -5.52
C LEU A 75 -10.07 -6.57 -4.88
N GLY A 76 -9.25 -7.27 -5.67
CA GLY A 76 -8.00 -7.88 -5.19
C GLY A 76 -8.18 -9.14 -4.33
N ARG A 77 -9.29 -9.87 -4.49
CA ARG A 77 -9.61 -11.08 -3.71
C ARG A 77 -8.48 -12.10 -3.76
N GLY A 78 -8.01 -12.52 -2.58
CA GLY A 78 -6.95 -13.53 -2.43
C GLY A 78 -5.53 -12.96 -2.42
N VAL A 79 -5.34 -11.64 -2.55
CA VAL A 79 -4.03 -10.98 -2.47
C VAL A 79 -3.96 -10.06 -1.26
N ASN A 80 -2.78 -9.96 -0.65
CA ASN A 80 -2.41 -8.82 0.19
C ASN A 80 -1.09 -8.25 -0.31
N PHE A 81 -0.93 -6.93 -0.20
CA PHE A 81 0.31 -6.24 -0.54
C PHE A 81 1.08 -5.96 0.74
N GLU A 82 2.16 -6.71 0.96
CA GLU A 82 3.07 -6.44 2.07
C GLU A 82 3.94 -5.22 1.77
N ILE A 83 3.87 -4.22 2.65
CA ILE A 83 4.55 -2.94 2.51
C ILE A 83 5.40 -2.73 3.77
N ALA A 84 6.72 -2.75 3.60
CA ALA A 84 7.66 -2.49 4.68
C ALA A 84 7.77 -0.98 4.93
N VAL A 85 7.57 -0.57 6.18
CA VAL A 85 7.65 0.83 6.63
C VAL A 85 8.55 0.94 7.87
N PRO A 86 9.17 2.11 8.11
CA PRO A 86 9.98 2.31 9.33
C PRO A 86 9.17 2.14 10.62
N SER A 87 7.91 2.61 10.63
CA SER A 87 6.95 2.37 11.70
C SER A 87 5.53 2.33 11.13
N ILE A 88 4.65 1.53 11.75
CA ILE A 88 3.22 1.49 11.43
C ILE A 88 2.40 2.51 12.24
N ASP A 89 2.98 3.13 13.28
CA ASP A 89 2.24 3.91 14.28
C ASP A 89 1.47 5.08 13.68
N SER A 90 2.11 5.87 12.81
CA SER A 90 1.49 7.04 12.19
C SER A 90 0.31 6.65 11.29
N ILE A 91 0.45 5.55 10.54
CA ILE A 91 -0.61 5.09 9.63
C ILE A 91 -1.82 4.60 10.44
N VAL A 92 -1.56 3.85 11.52
CA VAL A 92 -2.63 3.39 12.44
C VAL A 92 -3.35 4.59 13.06
N GLU A 93 -2.61 5.61 13.52
CA GLU A 93 -3.19 6.82 14.08
C GLU A 93 -4.04 7.57 13.06
N HIS A 94 -3.57 7.75 11.82
CA HIS A 94 -4.35 8.37 10.75
C HIS A 94 -5.64 7.61 10.46
N CYS A 95 -5.58 6.27 10.37
CA CYS A 95 -6.78 5.44 10.19
C CYS A 95 -7.76 5.62 11.35
N ALA A 96 -7.28 5.62 12.60
CA ALA A 96 -8.11 5.81 13.78
C ALA A 96 -8.79 7.19 13.80
N VAL A 97 -8.04 8.27 13.52
CA VAL A 97 -8.57 9.64 13.44
C VAL A 97 -9.62 9.78 12.34
N ALA A 98 -9.41 9.12 11.19
CA ALA A 98 -10.35 9.10 10.08
C ALA A 98 -11.56 8.17 10.30
N GLY A 99 -11.56 7.35 11.37
CA GLY A 99 -12.55 6.30 11.58
C GLY A 99 -12.51 5.21 10.51
N TRP A 100 -11.36 5.01 9.86
CA TRP A 100 -11.18 4.00 8.82
C TRP A 100 -10.92 2.62 9.45
N PRO A 101 -11.74 1.60 9.15
CA PRO A 101 -11.65 0.31 9.83
C PRO A 101 -10.37 -0.44 9.44
N LEU A 102 -9.72 -1.05 10.43
CA LEU A 102 -8.64 -1.99 10.20
C LEU A 102 -9.22 -3.39 9.97
N PHE A 103 -8.65 -4.13 9.02
CA PHE A 103 -8.96 -5.54 8.81
C PHE A 103 -8.31 -6.41 9.91
N LEU A 104 -7.09 -6.02 10.32
CA LEU A 104 -6.39 -6.60 11.46
C LEU A 104 -5.76 -5.48 12.27
N GLU A 105 -6.08 -5.42 13.56
CA GLU A 105 -5.46 -4.52 14.53
C GLU A 105 -3.94 -4.77 14.66
N PRO A 106 -3.15 -3.77 15.08
CA PRO A 106 -1.71 -3.94 15.24
C PRO A 106 -1.33 -5.11 16.14
N GLU A 107 -0.50 -6.02 15.63
CA GLU A 107 0.03 -7.15 16.37
C GLU A 107 1.53 -7.33 16.13
N THR A 108 2.20 -8.00 17.08
CA THR A 108 3.58 -8.44 16.91
C THR A 108 3.60 -9.94 16.61
N ARG A 109 4.31 -10.32 15.54
CA ARG A 109 4.52 -11.71 15.13
C ARG A 109 6.01 -11.98 14.98
N TRP A 110 6.39 -13.20 15.35
CA TRP A 110 7.73 -13.72 15.16
C TRP A 110 7.68 -14.80 14.08
N TYR A 111 8.45 -14.58 13.01
CA TYR A 111 8.50 -15.49 11.88
C TYR A 111 9.86 -16.17 11.82
N ARG A 112 9.83 -17.50 11.68
CA ARG A 112 11.04 -18.29 11.44
C ARG A 112 11.47 -18.12 9.98
N THR A 113 12.70 -17.68 9.78
CA THR A 113 13.36 -17.56 8.48
C THR A 113 14.51 -18.56 8.38
N SER A 114 15.19 -18.62 7.22
CA SER A 114 16.43 -19.38 7.08
C SER A 114 17.54 -18.90 8.03
N ASP A 115 17.50 -17.62 8.39
CA ASP A 115 18.58 -16.92 9.10
C ASP A 115 18.27 -16.71 10.58
N GLY A 116 17.17 -17.28 11.08
CA GLY A 116 16.76 -17.19 12.48
C GLY A 116 15.28 -16.83 12.65
N GLU A 117 14.99 -15.93 13.58
CA GLU A 117 13.64 -15.43 13.86
C GLU A 117 13.59 -13.92 13.64
N ILE A 118 12.57 -13.43 12.93
CA ILE A 118 12.35 -12.01 12.70
C ILE A 118 11.04 -11.61 13.38
N GLY A 119 11.14 -10.65 14.30
CA GLY A 119 9.99 -9.97 14.87
C GLY A 119 9.50 -8.88 13.92
N VAL A 120 8.22 -8.88 13.62
CA VAL A 120 7.56 -7.81 12.87
C VAL A 120 6.33 -7.34 13.63
N ARG A 121 6.11 -6.04 13.60
CA ARG A 121 4.84 -5.45 13.98
C ARG A 121 4.06 -5.16 12.70
N GLN A 122 2.80 -5.56 12.66
CA GLN A 122 1.99 -5.47 11.45
C GLN A 122 0.54 -5.12 11.76
N PHE A 123 -0.13 -4.54 10.77
CA PHE A 123 -1.59 -4.38 10.75
C PHE A 123 -2.07 -4.49 9.30
N LEU A 124 -3.37 -4.72 9.11
CA LEU A 124 -3.95 -4.79 7.78
C LEU A 124 -5.12 -3.82 7.65
N VAL A 125 -5.24 -3.21 6.48
CA VAL A 125 -6.31 -2.26 6.14
C VAL A 125 -6.74 -2.47 4.70
N GLN A 126 -8.04 -2.31 4.44
CA GLN A 126 -8.57 -2.32 3.08
C GLN A 126 -8.66 -0.90 2.52
N ASP A 127 -8.30 -0.74 1.26
CA ASP A 127 -8.55 0.49 0.52
C ASP A 127 -10.05 0.63 0.14
N PRO A 128 -10.49 1.75 -0.48
CA PRO A 128 -11.89 1.99 -0.82
C PRO A 128 -12.53 0.95 -1.77
N ASP A 129 -11.71 0.26 -2.55
CA ASP A 129 -12.13 -0.77 -3.51
C ASP A 129 -12.03 -2.19 -2.94
N GLY A 130 -11.30 -2.35 -1.83
CA GLY A 130 -11.19 -3.59 -1.05
C GLY A 130 -9.83 -4.28 -1.14
N TYR A 131 -8.86 -3.69 -1.84
CA TYR A 131 -7.49 -4.21 -1.88
C TYR A 131 -6.91 -4.24 -0.47
N LEU A 132 -6.29 -5.36 -0.10
CA LEU A 132 -5.79 -5.57 1.26
C LEU A 132 -4.31 -5.18 1.35
N LEU A 133 -4.02 -4.17 2.15
CA LEU A 133 -2.66 -3.68 2.41
C LEU A 133 -2.19 -4.22 3.76
N ARG A 134 -0.98 -4.80 3.80
CA ARG A 134 -0.33 -5.28 5.01
C ARG A 134 0.92 -4.46 5.28
N PHE A 135 0.82 -3.49 6.18
CA PHE A 135 1.98 -2.71 6.60
C PHE A 135 2.75 -3.45 7.67
N THR A 136 4.08 -3.46 7.54
CA THR A 136 4.98 -4.15 8.46
C THR A 136 6.14 -3.24 8.86
N SER A 137 6.55 -3.30 10.12
CA SER A 137 7.81 -2.73 10.59
C SER A 137 8.61 -3.78 11.36
N ARG A 138 9.93 -3.77 11.22
CA ARG A 138 10.81 -4.69 11.96
C ARG A 138 10.81 -4.32 13.45
N VAL A 139 10.74 -5.34 14.29
CA VAL A 139 10.98 -5.22 15.74
C VAL A 139 12.45 -5.52 15.98
N ALA A 140 13.11 -4.71 16.80
CA ALA A 140 14.47 -5.03 17.24
C ALA A 140 14.44 -6.37 17.98
N SER A 141 15.39 -7.27 17.69
CA SER A 141 15.57 -8.49 18.47
C SER A 141 15.78 -8.11 19.93
N ALA A 142 15.06 -8.74 20.86
CA ALA A 142 15.40 -8.62 22.27
C ALA A 142 16.86 -9.07 22.43
N THR A 143 17.75 -8.14 22.78
CA THR A 143 19.11 -8.49 23.17
C THR A 143 19.00 -9.43 24.38
N PRO A 144 19.71 -10.57 24.40
CA PRO A 144 19.76 -11.44 25.58
C PRO A 144 20.33 -10.72 26.80
#